data_AF-A0A139L1Y2-F1
#
_entry.id   AF-A0A139L1Y2-F1
#
_cell.length_a   1.000
_cell.length_b   1.000
_cell.length_c   1.000
_cell.angle_alpha   90.00
_cell.angle_beta   90.00
_cell.angle_gamma   90.00
#
_symmetry.space_group_name_H-M   'P 1'
#
loop_
_entity.id
_entity.type
_entity.pdbx_description
1 polymer ?
#
loop_
_entity_poly.entity_id
_entity_poly.type
_entity_poly.pdbx_seq_one_letter_code
_entity_poly.pdbx_strand_id
1 'polypeptide(L)'
;MRNKAFLILIALCGLLMAATFGLWAYCSKLKSEKERLDGNQTALLEKVEFYQTESGKSAASVQALTLSKSEVEKHCADLTNTVKELDLKVKRLQAASTTATKTEVEVQTIVKDSIIYRDTSYLKVQAIRWEDPWINVDGLIMPDKKLDLRIQSVDTLFQVVHRVPKQWLFFRWGTKAIRQEVVSSNPHTKIVYSEYIELKKRKKK
;
A
#
# COMPACT_ATOMS: atom_id res chain seq x y z
N MET A 1 7.67 -18.25 -67.15
CA MET A 1 8.39 -17.23 -66.34
C MET A 1 7.46 -16.37 -65.47
N ARG A 2 6.23 -16.05 -65.92
CA ARG A 2 5.26 -15.20 -65.19
C ARG A 2 4.85 -15.73 -63.80
N ASN A 3 4.68 -17.05 -63.62
CA ASN A 3 4.31 -17.63 -62.33
C ASN A 3 5.43 -17.61 -61.27
N LYS A 4 6.71 -17.69 -61.68
CA LYS A 4 7.85 -17.63 -60.75
C LYS A 4 8.06 -16.21 -60.21
N ALA A 5 7.91 -15.19 -61.07
CA ALA A 5 7.94 -13.79 -60.67
C ALA A 5 6.78 -13.44 -59.72
N PHE A 6 5.59 -14.01 -59.95
CA PHE A 6 4.42 -13.83 -59.09
C PHE A 6 4.63 -14.46 -57.69
N LEU A 7 5.22 -15.65 -57.62
CA LEU A 7 5.58 -16.30 -56.35
C LEU A 7 6.63 -15.51 -55.55
N ILE A 8 7.63 -14.94 -56.24
CA ILE A 8 8.65 -14.08 -55.60
C ILE A 8 8.01 -12.81 -55.04
N LEU A 9 7.09 -12.18 -55.80
CA LEU A 9 6.37 -10.98 -55.35
C LEU A 9 5.53 -11.26 -54.08
N ILE A 10 4.81 -12.39 -54.04
CA ILE A 10 4.02 -12.80 -52.87
C ILE A 10 4.93 -13.01 -51.65
N ALA A 11 6.07 -13.68 -51.83
CA ALA A 11 7.03 -13.89 -50.75
C ALA A 11 7.60 -12.56 -50.21
N LEU A 12 7.89 -11.61 -51.09
CA LEU A 12 8.37 -10.27 -50.74
C LEU A 12 7.30 -9.46 -49.99
N CYS A 13 6.05 -9.49 -50.45
CA CYS A 13 4.92 -8.90 -49.75
C CYS A 13 4.68 -9.53 -48.37
N GLY A 14 4.80 -10.86 -48.26
CA GLY A 14 4.71 -11.59 -46.98
C GLY A 14 5.78 -11.16 -45.98
N LEU A 15 7.02 -11.02 -46.43
CA LEU A 15 8.14 -10.51 -45.61
C LEU A 15 7.92 -9.07 -45.16
N LEU A 16 7.45 -8.19 -46.07
CA LEU A 16 7.13 -6.81 -45.74
C LEU A 16 5.98 -6.71 -44.72
N MET A 17 4.95 -7.55 -44.85
CA MET A 17 3.86 -7.63 -43.87
C MET A 17 4.36 -8.12 -42.51
N ALA A 18 5.22 -9.14 -42.46
CA ALA A 18 5.80 -9.62 -41.21
C ALA A 18 6.68 -8.54 -40.53
N ALA A 19 7.47 -7.81 -41.30
CA ALA A 19 8.33 -6.74 -40.80
C ALA A 19 7.50 -5.56 -40.26
N THR A 20 6.50 -5.10 -41.02
CA THR A 20 5.60 -4.00 -40.59
C THR A 20 4.79 -4.38 -39.36
N PHE A 21 4.29 -5.63 -39.28
CA PHE A 21 3.62 -6.14 -38.09
C PHE A 21 4.53 -6.21 -36.87
N GLY A 22 5.78 -6.68 -37.05
CA GLY A 22 6.79 -6.70 -35.99
C GLY A 22 7.11 -5.31 -35.44
N LEU A 23 7.28 -4.33 -36.34
CA LEU A 23 7.49 -2.93 -35.98
C LEU A 23 6.28 -2.33 -35.25
N TRP A 24 5.06 -2.63 -35.72
CA TRP A 24 3.83 -2.18 -35.08
C TRP A 24 3.70 -2.75 -33.65
N ALA A 25 3.95 -4.05 -33.46
CA ALA A 25 3.92 -4.69 -32.15
C ALA A 25 4.98 -4.10 -31.19
N TYR A 26 6.17 -3.81 -31.71
CA TYR A 26 7.25 -3.18 -30.95
C TYR A 26 6.88 -1.73 -30.53
N CYS A 27 6.36 -0.94 -31.47
CA CYS A 27 5.92 0.43 -31.21
C CYS A 27 4.76 0.48 -30.20
N SER A 28 3.79 -0.45 -30.32
CA SER A 28 2.68 -0.59 -29.39
C SER A 28 3.18 -0.90 -27.97
N LYS A 29 4.15 -1.81 -27.83
CA LYS A 29 4.78 -2.13 -26.54
C LYS A 29 5.51 -0.93 -25.94
N LEU A 30 6.29 -0.21 -26.75
CA LEU A 30 6.98 1.01 -26.32
C LEU A 30 6.00 2.09 -25.86
N LYS A 31 4.90 2.29 -26.60
CA LYS A 31 3.84 3.23 -26.22
C LYS A 31 3.23 2.87 -24.87
N SER A 32 2.93 1.58 -24.64
CA SER A 32 2.40 1.11 -23.35
C SER A 32 3.38 1.29 -22.19
N GLU A 33 4.68 1.08 -22.40
CA GLU A 33 5.70 1.37 -21.38
C GLU A 33 5.82 2.87 -21.10
N LYS A 34 5.79 3.71 -22.14
CA LYS A 34 5.82 5.16 -21.99
C LYS A 34 4.63 5.64 -21.16
N GLU A 35 3.42 5.20 -21.50
CA GLU A 35 2.20 5.54 -20.74
C GLU A 35 2.28 5.07 -19.29
N ARG A 36 2.83 3.88 -19.02
CA ARG A 36 3.05 3.38 -17.65
C ARG A 36 4.03 4.27 -16.87
N LEU A 37 5.17 4.60 -17.47
CA LEU A 37 6.20 5.41 -16.83
C LEU A 37 5.72 6.84 -16.58
N ASP A 38 5.00 7.43 -17.53
CA ASP A 38 4.34 8.74 -17.39
C ASP A 38 3.33 8.73 -16.23
N GLY A 39 2.54 7.65 -16.12
CA GLY A 39 1.63 7.42 -14.99
C GLY A 39 2.36 7.30 -13.65
N ASN A 40 3.49 6.59 -13.60
CA ASN A 40 4.31 6.48 -12.38
C ASN A 40 4.96 7.82 -12.00
N GLN A 41 5.45 8.59 -12.98
CA GLN A 41 6.00 9.91 -12.73
C GLN A 41 4.93 10.85 -12.18
N THR A 42 3.72 10.81 -12.74
CA THR A 42 2.59 11.55 -12.21
C THR A 42 2.29 11.14 -10.77
N ALA A 43 2.25 9.84 -10.48
CA ALA A 43 2.00 9.32 -9.13
C ALA A 43 3.10 9.67 -8.11
N LEU A 44 4.36 9.77 -8.55
CA LEU A 44 5.48 10.16 -7.67
C LEU A 44 5.51 11.67 -7.41
N LEU A 45 5.11 12.47 -8.39
CA LEU A 45 5.01 13.93 -8.24
C LEU A 45 3.75 14.33 -7.47
N GLU A 46 2.68 13.56 -7.61
CA GLU A 46 1.49 13.68 -6.79
C GLU A 46 1.81 13.20 -5.37
N LYS A 47 1.90 14.14 -4.43
CA LYS A 47 2.08 13.80 -3.02
C LYS A 47 0.87 13.02 -2.51
N VAL A 48 1.10 12.15 -1.51
CA VAL A 48 0.02 11.50 -0.77
C VAL A 48 -0.91 12.57 -0.22
N GLU A 49 -2.20 12.42 -0.50
CA GLU A 49 -3.22 13.33 -0.02
C GLU A 49 -3.74 12.84 1.32
N PHE A 50 -3.41 13.55 2.39
CA PHE A 50 -3.91 13.27 3.73
C PHE A 50 -5.15 14.11 3.99
N TYR A 51 -6.23 13.47 4.40
CA TYR A 51 -7.50 14.14 4.68
C TYR A 51 -8.21 13.49 5.88
N GLN A 52 -9.31 14.10 6.30
CA GLN A 52 -10.22 13.51 7.27
C GLN A 52 -11.53 13.19 6.58
N THR A 53 -12.08 12.01 6.89
CA THR A 53 -13.45 11.66 6.49
C THR A 53 -14.45 12.63 7.14
N GLU A 54 -15.70 12.64 6.67
CA GLU A 54 -16.79 13.40 7.31
C GLU A 54 -16.96 13.05 8.81
N SER A 55 -16.60 11.83 9.20
CA SER A 55 -16.61 11.36 10.59
C SER A 55 -15.35 11.72 11.40
N GLY A 56 -14.43 12.52 10.86
CA GLY A 56 -13.19 12.95 11.52
C GLY A 56 -12.04 11.92 11.49
N LYS A 57 -12.25 10.74 10.91
CA LYS A 57 -11.21 9.69 10.83
C LYS A 57 -10.08 10.07 9.88
N SER A 58 -8.85 9.77 10.25
CA SER A 58 -7.68 9.99 9.39
C SER A 58 -7.72 9.08 8.17
N ALA A 59 -7.52 9.69 7.00
CA ALA A 59 -7.50 9.03 5.71
C ALA A 59 -6.30 9.50 4.86
N ALA A 60 -5.86 8.63 3.96
CA ALA A 60 -4.83 8.92 2.98
C ALA A 60 -5.22 8.36 1.61
N SER A 61 -5.15 9.19 0.59
CA SER A 61 -5.31 8.82 -0.80
C SER A 61 -3.94 8.80 -1.49
N VAL A 62 -3.61 7.68 -2.15
CA VAL A 62 -2.37 7.55 -2.93
C VAL A 62 -2.63 6.92 -4.28
N GLN A 63 -1.97 7.43 -5.33
CA GLN A 63 -1.99 6.81 -6.64
C GLN A 63 -1.06 5.58 -6.70
N ALA A 64 -1.54 4.51 -7.34
CA ALA A 64 -0.78 3.28 -7.53
C ALA A 64 0.45 3.48 -8.43
N LEU A 65 1.59 2.97 -7.99
CA LEU A 65 2.76 2.77 -8.84
C LEU A 65 2.67 1.40 -9.51
N THR A 66 2.78 1.35 -10.83
CA THR A 66 2.85 0.07 -11.55
C THR A 66 4.31 -0.27 -11.80
N LEU A 67 4.88 -1.21 -11.05
CA LEU A 67 6.29 -1.58 -11.13
C LEU A 67 6.49 -3.00 -11.65
N SER A 68 7.55 -3.21 -12.42
CA SER A 68 8.04 -4.53 -12.80
C SER A 68 8.83 -5.16 -11.65
N LYS A 69 8.97 -6.49 -11.69
CA LYS A 69 9.75 -7.25 -10.70
C LYS A 69 11.15 -6.65 -10.48
N SER A 70 11.85 -6.31 -11.56
CA SER A 70 13.21 -5.74 -11.50
C SER A 70 13.23 -4.33 -10.92
N GLU A 71 12.20 -3.52 -11.16
CA GLU A 71 12.09 -2.19 -10.56
C GLU A 71 11.85 -2.29 -9.05
N VAL A 72 10.98 -3.22 -8.61
CA VAL A 72 10.77 -3.50 -7.16
C VAL A 72 12.07 -3.96 -6.51
N GLU A 73 12.78 -4.92 -7.11
CA GLU A 73 14.04 -5.44 -6.58
C GLU A 73 15.15 -4.39 -6.52
N LYS A 74 15.12 -3.38 -7.41
CA LYS A 74 16.13 -2.34 -7.49
C LYS A 74 15.84 -1.13 -6.62
N HIS A 75 14.57 -0.74 -6.49
CA HIS A 75 14.17 0.53 -5.87
C HIS A 75 13.41 0.36 -4.55
N CYS A 76 12.88 -0.82 -4.25
CA CYS A 76 12.07 -1.09 -3.05
C CYS A 76 12.74 -2.17 -2.19
N ALA A 77 13.86 -1.81 -1.56
CA ALA A 77 14.64 -2.74 -0.74
C ALA A 77 13.85 -3.26 0.47
N ASP A 78 13.16 -2.36 1.19
CA ASP A 78 12.38 -2.70 2.38
C ASP A 78 11.26 -3.70 2.05
N LEU A 79 10.47 -3.39 1.01
CA LEU A 79 9.43 -4.30 0.52
C LEU A 79 10.00 -5.67 0.14
N THR A 80 11.17 -5.69 -0.53
CA THR A 80 11.82 -6.95 -0.92
C THR A 80 12.26 -7.77 0.29
N ASN A 81 12.71 -7.13 1.36
CA ASN A 81 13.09 -7.80 2.60
C ASN A 81 11.86 -8.35 3.33
N THR A 82 10.80 -7.55 3.49
CA THR A 82 9.53 -8.01 4.08
C THR A 82 8.96 -9.20 3.31
N VAL A 83 9.00 -9.19 1.98
CA VAL A 83 8.53 -10.30 1.15
C VAL A 83 9.34 -11.59 1.39
N LYS A 84 10.65 -11.48 1.64
CA LYS A 84 11.50 -12.63 1.97
C LYS A 84 11.22 -13.16 3.37
N GLU A 85 11.01 -12.27 4.35
CA GLU A 85 10.63 -12.64 5.73
C GLU A 85 9.31 -13.40 5.77
N LEU A 86 8.38 -13.07 4.86
CA LEU A 86 7.12 -13.78 4.67
C LEU A 86 7.24 -15.10 3.88
N ASP A 87 8.45 -15.55 3.53
CA ASP A 87 8.71 -16.70 2.65
C ASP A 87 8.00 -16.61 1.27
N LEU A 88 7.86 -15.39 0.75
CA LEU A 88 7.25 -15.11 -0.54
C LEU A 88 8.30 -14.78 -1.60
N LYS A 89 7.91 -14.94 -2.87
CA LYS A 89 8.75 -14.58 -4.03
C LYS A 89 8.19 -13.33 -4.68
N VAL A 90 9.03 -12.30 -4.91
CA VAL A 90 8.62 -11.03 -5.55
C VAL A 90 7.83 -11.25 -6.85
N LYS A 91 8.21 -12.25 -7.65
CA LYS A 91 7.51 -12.60 -8.91
C LYS A 91 6.04 -13.06 -8.73
N ARG A 92 5.63 -13.40 -7.51
CA ARG A 92 4.27 -13.88 -7.16
C ARG A 92 3.41 -12.76 -6.57
N LEU A 93 3.97 -11.58 -6.30
CA LEU A 93 3.21 -10.45 -5.77
C LEU A 93 2.26 -9.94 -6.85
N GLN A 94 1.06 -9.55 -6.42
CA GLN A 94 0.09 -8.85 -7.26
C GLN A 94 0.11 -7.35 -6.97
N ALA A 95 0.08 -7.00 -5.68
CA ALA A 95 0.27 -5.65 -5.19
C ALA A 95 0.90 -5.68 -3.80
N ALA A 96 1.41 -4.54 -3.36
CA ALA A 96 1.88 -4.28 -2.02
C ALA A 96 1.36 -2.90 -1.57
N SER A 97 0.99 -2.78 -0.30
CA SER A 97 0.56 -1.54 0.33
C SER A 97 1.36 -1.34 1.60
N THR A 98 1.97 -0.17 1.73
CA THR A 98 2.73 0.22 2.91
C THR A 98 2.08 1.47 3.49
N THR A 99 1.63 1.40 4.74
CA THR A 99 1.02 2.54 5.43
C THR A 99 1.73 2.71 6.77
N ALA A 100 2.18 3.92 7.09
CA ALA A 100 2.69 4.25 8.41
C ALA A 100 1.69 5.14 9.15
N THR A 101 1.47 4.80 10.41
CA THR A 101 0.50 5.45 11.29
C THR A 101 1.19 5.97 12.54
N LYS A 102 0.76 7.14 13.02
CA LYS A 102 1.17 7.72 14.29
C LYS A 102 -0.04 7.81 15.20
N THR A 103 -0.03 7.08 16.30
CA THR A 103 -1.06 7.12 17.35
C THR A 103 -0.52 7.90 18.54
N GLU A 104 -1.25 8.94 18.95
CA GLU A 104 -0.82 9.82 20.05
C GLU A 104 -2.00 10.07 20.98
N VAL A 105 -1.83 9.71 22.25
CA VAL A 105 -2.84 9.84 23.30
C VAL A 105 -2.20 10.36 24.57
N GLU A 106 -2.83 11.40 25.12
CA GLU A 106 -2.50 11.94 26.43
C GLU A 106 -3.33 11.23 27.50
N VAL A 107 -2.67 10.44 28.34
CA VAL A 107 -3.33 9.68 29.41
C VAL A 107 -3.31 10.50 30.68
N GLN A 108 -4.47 10.97 31.11
CA GLN A 108 -4.67 11.61 32.41
C GLN A 108 -5.62 10.74 33.24
N THR A 109 -5.09 10.12 34.30
CA THR A 109 -5.87 9.27 35.20
C THR A 109 -5.38 9.39 36.63
N ILE A 110 -6.20 8.91 37.56
CA ILE A 110 -5.92 8.92 38.99
C ILE A 110 -5.18 7.64 39.39
N VAL A 111 -4.19 7.80 40.26
CA VAL A 111 -3.51 6.67 40.91
C VAL A 111 -4.37 6.20 42.07
N LYS A 112 -4.74 4.92 42.09
CA LYS A 112 -5.57 4.30 43.13
C LYS A 112 -4.75 3.29 43.93
N ASP A 113 -4.90 3.26 45.24
CA ASP A 113 -4.31 2.18 46.03
C ASP A 113 -5.02 0.85 45.71
N SER A 114 -4.25 -0.23 45.60
CA SER A 114 -4.69 -1.58 45.28
C SER A 114 -3.89 -2.60 46.09
N ILE A 115 -4.37 -3.84 46.15
CA ILE A 115 -3.76 -4.89 46.96
C ILE A 115 -3.67 -6.15 46.12
N ILE A 116 -2.47 -6.74 46.03
CA ILE A 116 -2.24 -8.03 45.38
C ILE A 116 -2.06 -9.08 46.46
N TYR A 117 -2.87 -10.13 46.44
CA TYR A 117 -2.73 -11.28 47.34
C TYR A 117 -1.72 -12.27 46.76
N ARG A 118 -0.75 -12.68 47.58
CA ARG A 118 0.22 -13.74 47.26
C ARG A 118 0.28 -14.71 48.44
N ASP A 119 -0.26 -15.89 48.23
CA ASP A 119 -0.37 -16.98 49.19
C ASP A 119 -0.96 -16.51 50.54
N THR A 120 -0.11 -16.34 51.56
CA THR A 120 -0.48 -15.93 52.92
C THR A 120 -0.24 -14.44 53.22
N SER A 121 0.22 -13.66 52.23
CA SER A 121 0.59 -12.25 52.38
C SER A 121 -0.15 -11.35 51.39
N TYR A 122 -0.22 -10.06 51.70
CA TYR A 122 -0.75 -9.05 50.79
C TYR A 122 0.30 -7.97 50.51
N LEU A 123 0.36 -7.52 49.25
CA LEU A 123 1.21 -6.44 48.80
C LEU A 123 0.34 -5.23 48.49
N LYS A 124 0.54 -4.14 49.23
CA LYS A 124 -0.05 -2.85 48.85
C LYS A 124 0.68 -2.34 47.61
N VAL A 125 -0.06 -2.02 46.57
CA VAL A 125 0.45 -1.46 45.32
C VAL A 125 -0.41 -0.26 44.95
N GLN A 126 0.05 0.57 44.03
CA GLN A 126 -0.84 1.56 43.42
C GLN A 126 -1.14 1.13 41.99
N ALA A 127 -2.36 1.34 41.54
CA ALA A 127 -2.82 0.97 40.23
C ALA A 127 -3.22 2.21 39.44
N ILE A 128 -2.84 2.21 38.17
CA ILE A 128 -3.26 3.16 37.15
C ILE A 128 -4.12 2.37 36.18
N ARG A 129 -5.35 2.82 35.97
CA ARG A 129 -6.22 2.25 34.93
C ARG A 129 -6.82 3.37 34.12
N TRP A 130 -6.70 3.25 32.82
CA TRP A 130 -7.30 4.17 31.87
C TRP A 130 -7.62 3.39 30.61
N GLU A 131 -8.80 3.62 30.06
CA GLU A 131 -9.23 2.99 28.84
C GLU A 131 -10.13 3.92 28.04
N ASP A 132 -10.03 3.78 26.73
CA ASP A 132 -10.99 4.30 25.76
C ASP A 132 -11.36 3.15 24.79
N PRO A 133 -12.22 3.38 23.78
CA PRO A 133 -12.63 2.34 22.85
C PRO A 133 -11.50 1.70 22.01
N TRP A 134 -10.31 2.29 21.93
CA TRP A 134 -9.18 1.86 21.10
C TRP A 134 -7.91 1.53 21.89
N ILE A 135 -7.72 2.14 23.06
CA ILE A 135 -6.51 2.03 23.88
C ILE A 135 -6.87 1.66 25.31
N ASN A 136 -6.16 0.68 25.84
CA ASN A 136 -6.18 0.30 27.25
C ASN A 136 -4.80 0.48 27.87
N VAL A 137 -4.76 1.12 29.04
CA VAL A 137 -3.56 1.37 29.84
C VAL A 137 -3.78 0.86 31.24
N ASP A 138 -3.09 -0.21 31.59
CA ASP A 138 -3.06 -0.81 32.91
C ASP A 138 -1.66 -0.71 33.50
N GLY A 139 -1.54 -0.16 34.70
CA GLY A 139 -0.28 0.03 35.38
C GLY A 139 -0.34 -0.40 36.84
N LEU A 140 0.74 -1.01 37.34
CA LEU A 140 0.95 -1.29 38.75
C LEU A 140 2.26 -0.64 39.20
N ILE A 141 2.17 0.18 40.24
CA ILE A 141 3.28 0.79 40.94
C ILE A 141 3.54 -0.05 42.19
N MET A 142 4.68 -0.72 42.21
CA MET A 142 5.14 -1.56 43.30
C MET A 142 5.70 -0.70 44.46
N PRO A 143 5.77 -1.22 45.70
CA PRO A 143 6.33 -0.50 46.84
C PRO A 143 7.78 -0.04 46.67
N ASP A 144 8.56 -0.78 45.88
CA ASP A 144 9.94 -0.43 45.53
C ASP A 144 10.02 0.63 44.41
N LYS A 145 8.90 1.28 44.09
CA LYS A 145 8.73 2.32 43.07
C LYS A 145 8.95 1.82 41.63
N LYS A 146 8.91 0.51 41.39
CA LYS A 146 8.86 -0.03 40.02
C LYS A 146 7.46 0.13 39.43
N LEU A 147 7.40 0.46 38.14
CA LEU A 147 6.17 0.59 37.37
C LEU A 147 6.09 -0.55 36.35
N ASP A 148 5.12 -1.43 36.52
CA ASP A 148 4.74 -2.42 35.53
C ASP A 148 3.57 -1.85 34.71
N LEU A 149 3.84 -1.43 33.48
CA LEU A 149 2.85 -0.79 32.60
C LEU A 149 2.57 -1.67 31.38
N ARG A 150 1.28 -1.90 31.12
CA ARG A 150 0.77 -2.55 29.91
C ARG A 150 -0.06 -1.52 29.14
N ILE A 151 0.32 -1.29 27.89
CA ILE A 151 -0.42 -0.44 26.95
C ILE A 151 -0.84 -1.32 25.78
N GLN A 152 -2.12 -1.32 25.45
CA GLN A 152 -2.70 -2.03 24.32
C GLN A 152 -3.43 -1.03 23.44
N SER A 153 -3.09 -0.96 22.15
CA SER A 153 -3.81 -0.16 21.14
C SER A 153 -4.29 -1.11 20.05
N VAL A 154 -5.60 -1.09 19.77
CA VAL A 154 -6.21 -1.94 18.74
C VAL A 154 -6.83 -1.06 17.67
N ASP A 155 -6.18 -1.05 16.51
CA ASP A 155 -6.55 -0.19 15.39
C ASP A 155 -6.99 -1.04 14.19
N THR A 156 -7.97 -0.55 13.43
CA THR A 156 -8.38 -1.15 12.16
C THR A 156 -8.08 -0.17 11.02
N LEU A 157 -7.34 -0.65 10.01
CA LEU A 157 -7.10 0.08 8.77
C LEU A 157 -7.98 -0.49 7.65
N PHE A 158 -8.84 0.35 7.08
CA PHE A 158 -9.59 0.03 5.88
C PHE A 158 -8.79 0.46 4.66
N GLN A 159 -8.58 -0.46 3.72
CA GLN A 159 -7.88 -0.19 2.47
C GLN A 159 -8.82 -0.44 1.29
N VAL A 160 -9.12 0.61 0.53
CA VAL A 160 -10.03 0.56 -0.62
C VAL A 160 -9.26 0.93 -1.88
N VAL A 161 -9.12 -0.03 -2.79
CA VAL A 161 -8.46 0.19 -4.09
C VAL A 161 -9.52 0.37 -5.17
N HIS A 162 -9.48 1.50 -5.88
CA HIS A 162 -10.46 1.84 -6.89
C HIS A 162 -9.82 2.42 -8.15
N ARG A 163 -10.58 2.40 -9.26
CA ARG A 163 -10.15 2.93 -10.55
C ARG A 163 -10.62 4.38 -10.69
N VAL A 164 -9.73 5.25 -11.13
CA VAL A 164 -10.05 6.62 -11.55
C VAL A 164 -10.29 6.59 -13.06
N PRO A 165 -11.51 6.89 -13.54
CA PRO A 165 -11.80 6.90 -14.97
C PRO A 165 -11.18 8.11 -15.67
N LYS A 166 -10.98 8.02 -16.98
CA LYS A 166 -10.74 9.21 -17.81
C LYS A 166 -12.05 9.98 -17.91
N GLN A 167 -11.99 11.30 -17.77
CA GLN A 167 -13.15 12.17 -17.81
C GLN A 167 -12.99 13.20 -18.93
N TRP A 168 -14.04 13.35 -19.75
CA TRP A 168 -14.18 14.46 -20.69
C TRP A 168 -15.64 14.88 -20.74
N LEU A 169 -15.88 16.16 -20.50
CA LEU A 169 -17.20 16.75 -20.28
C LEU A 169 -17.99 15.97 -19.21
N PHE A 170 -18.82 15.02 -19.62
CA PHE A 170 -19.67 14.19 -18.75
C PHE A 170 -19.47 12.68 -18.95
N PHE A 171 -18.60 12.27 -19.89
CA PHE A 171 -18.34 10.86 -20.15
C PHE A 171 -17.16 10.36 -19.32
N ARG A 172 -17.36 9.20 -18.68
CA ARG A 172 -16.33 8.45 -17.95
C ARG A 172 -15.99 7.19 -18.74
N TRP A 173 -14.72 6.99 -19.09
CA TRP A 173 -14.29 5.77 -19.78
C TRP A 173 -12.89 5.32 -19.38
N GLY A 174 -12.64 4.02 -19.54
CA GLY A 174 -11.33 3.40 -19.27
C GLY A 174 -10.82 3.65 -17.85
N THR A 175 -9.53 3.43 -17.67
CA THR A 175 -8.81 3.70 -16.42
C THR A 175 -7.73 4.72 -16.71
N LYS A 176 -7.74 5.84 -15.97
CA LYS A 176 -6.65 6.82 -15.94
C LYS A 176 -5.57 6.36 -14.97
N ALA A 177 -5.97 6.01 -13.75
CA ALA A 177 -5.10 5.57 -12.67
C ALA A 177 -5.85 4.62 -11.74
N ILE A 178 -5.11 3.91 -10.89
CA ILE A 178 -5.64 3.19 -9.73
C ILE A 178 -5.24 3.98 -8.50
N ARG A 179 -6.16 4.16 -7.55
CA ARG A 179 -5.89 4.81 -6.27
C ARG A 179 -6.22 3.88 -5.12
N GLN A 180 -5.45 3.99 -4.05
CA GLN A 180 -5.72 3.37 -2.77
C GLN A 180 -6.12 4.44 -1.77
N GLU A 181 -7.27 4.25 -1.16
CA GLU A 181 -7.71 4.98 0.02
C GLU A 181 -7.41 4.13 1.25
N VAL A 182 -6.72 4.70 2.23
CA VAL A 182 -6.48 4.05 3.53
C VAL A 182 -7.13 4.90 4.61
N VAL A 183 -7.95 4.29 5.47
CA VAL A 183 -8.68 4.99 6.55
C VAL A 183 -8.47 4.25 7.86
N SER A 184 -8.11 4.98 8.92
CA SER A 184 -8.02 4.41 10.28
C SER A 184 -9.35 4.51 11.02
N SER A 185 -9.72 3.46 11.75
CA SER A 185 -10.86 3.49 12.67
C SER A 185 -10.57 4.27 13.96
N ASN A 186 -9.29 4.35 14.37
CA ASN A 186 -8.88 4.97 15.63
C ASN A 186 -8.73 6.50 15.43
N PRO A 187 -9.48 7.35 16.15
CA PRO A 187 -9.40 8.80 16.05
C PRO A 187 -8.06 9.37 16.55
N HIS A 188 -7.34 8.63 17.39
CA HIS A 188 -6.01 9.01 17.88
C HIS A 188 -4.90 8.72 16.86
N THR A 189 -5.22 7.98 15.78
CA THR A 189 -4.27 7.53 14.79
C THR A 189 -4.31 8.41 13.55
N LYS A 190 -3.17 9.01 13.21
CA LYS A 190 -2.95 9.76 11.97
C LYS A 190 -2.11 8.96 11.00
N ILE A 191 -2.55 8.85 9.75
CA ILE A 191 -1.73 8.28 8.69
C ILE A 191 -0.67 9.32 8.30
N VAL A 192 0.61 8.94 8.38
CA VAL A 192 1.75 9.82 8.09
C VAL A 192 2.48 9.44 6.80
N TYR A 193 2.25 8.24 6.30
CA TYR A 193 2.79 7.76 5.03
C TYR A 193 1.86 6.70 4.44
N SER A 194 1.72 6.69 3.12
CA SER A 194 1.01 5.64 2.40
C SER A 194 1.61 5.46 1.01
N GLU A 195 1.85 4.22 0.62
CA GLU A 195 2.33 3.83 -0.71
C GLU A 195 1.60 2.59 -1.18
N TYR A 196 1.26 2.56 -2.48
CA TYR A 196 0.64 1.43 -3.12
C TYR A 196 1.36 1.07 -4.41
N ILE A 197 1.81 -0.17 -4.52
CA ILE A 197 2.55 -0.70 -5.67
C ILE A 197 1.77 -1.87 -6.28
N GLU A 198 1.37 -1.76 -7.54
CA GLU A 198 0.87 -2.88 -8.34
C GLU A 198 2.01 -3.50 -9.16
N LEU A 199 2.17 -4.83 -9.09
CA LEU A 199 3.15 -5.51 -9.91
C LEU A 199 2.63 -5.71 -11.33
N LYS A 200 3.44 -5.27 -12.28
CA LYS A 200 3.21 -5.50 -13.70
C LYS A 200 3.17 -6.99 -13.99
N LYS A 201 1.99 -7.48 -14.39
CA LYS A 201 1.79 -8.87 -14.82
C LYS A 201 2.64 -9.15 -16.06
N ARG A 202 3.44 -10.22 -16.01
CA ARG A 202 4.00 -10.81 -17.22
C ARG A 202 2.84 -11.47 -17.98
N LYS A 203 2.57 -11.02 -19.22
CA LYS A 203 1.71 -11.79 -20.13
C LYS A 203 2.30 -13.20 -20.24
N LYS A 204 1.52 -14.23 -19.91
CA LYS A 204 1.90 -15.62 -20.19
C LYS A 204 2.15 -15.71 -21.70
N LYS A 205 3.33 -16.22 -22.07
CA LYS A 205 3.63 -16.60 -23.45
C LYS A 205 2.74 -17.77 -23.86
#